data_AF-A0A2W6D8C7-F1
#
_entry.id   AF-A0A2W6D8C7-F1
#
_cell.length_a   1.000
_cell.length_b   1.000
_cell.length_c   1.000
_cell.angle_alpha   90.00
_cell.angle_beta   90.00
_cell.angle_gamma   90.00
#
_symmetry.space_group_name_H-M   'P 1'
#
loop_
_entity.id
_entity.type
_entity.pdbx_description
1 polymer ?
#
loop_
_entity_poly.entity_id
_entity_poly.type
_entity_poly.pdbx_seq_one_letter_code
_entity_poly.pdbx_strand_id
1 'polypeptide(L)' 'AFLINTGRGNLVEEDAVYAAVKSGELAGAGIDAWTTADD' A
#
# COMPACT_ATOMS: atom_id res chain seq x y z
N ALA A 1 -8.74 -9.55 3.23
CA ALA A 1 -7.55 -9.50 4.11
C ALA A 1 -7.18 -8.03 4.39
N PHE A 2 -6.20 -7.77 5.26
CA PHE A 2 -5.64 -6.43 5.49
C PHE A 2 -4.14 -6.42 5.14
N LEU A 3 -3.66 -5.34 4.52
CA LEU A 3 -2.24 -5.12 4.22
C LEU A 3 -1.70 -4.01 5.14
N ILE A 4 -0.55 -4.23 5.77
CA ILE A 4 0.11 -3.23 6.62
C ILE A 4 1.57 -3.12 6.21
N ASN A 5 2.01 -1.93 5.78
CA ASN A 5 3.41 -1.65 5.47
C ASN A 5 4.00 -0.62 6.45
N THR A 6 4.88 -1.11 7.33
CA THR A 6 5.74 -0.29 8.21
C THR A 6 7.22 -0.49 7.91
N GLY A 7 7.54 -0.95 6.69
CA GLY A 7 8.89 -1.21 6.20
C GLY A 7 9.42 0.00 5.42
N ARG A 8 9.60 -0.18 4.11
CA ARG A 8 10.01 0.88 3.17
C ARG A 8 8.90 1.14 2.16
N GLY A 9 8.89 2.33 1.55
CA GLY A 9 7.88 2.74 0.56
C GLY A 9 7.73 1.73 -0.58
N ASN A 10 8.82 1.46 -1.28
CA ASN A 10 8.87 0.63 -2.49
C ASN A 10 8.66 -0.89 -2.29
N LEU A 11 8.19 -1.33 -1.12
CA LEU A 11 7.86 -2.75 -0.87
C LEU A 11 6.51 -3.16 -1.44
N VAL A 12 5.63 -2.19 -1.70
CA VAL A 12 4.30 -2.40 -2.27
C VAL A 12 4.11 -1.47 -3.44
N GLU A 13 3.28 -1.86 -4.40
CA GLU A 13 2.87 -0.99 -5.49
C GLU A 13 1.62 -0.22 -5.01
N GLU A 14 1.78 1.07 -4.67
CA GLU A 14 0.73 1.83 -3.96
C GLU A 14 -0.57 1.99 -4.78
N ASP A 15 -0.48 2.07 -6.12
CA ASP A 15 -1.67 2.20 -6.97
C ASP A 15 -2.47 0.89 -7.01
N ALA A 16 -1.81 -0.27 -7.05
CA ALA A 16 -2.44 -1.58 -6.95
C ALA A 16 -3.05 -1.80 -5.58
N VAL A 17 -2.38 -1.37 -4.50
CA VAL A 17 -2.95 -1.43 -3.14
C VAL A 17 -4.22 -0.58 -3.06
N TYR A 18 -4.19 0.64 -3.60
CA TYR A 18 -5.37 1.50 -3.68
C TYR A 18 -6.50 0.82 -4.47
N ALA A 19 -6.20 0.27 -5.65
CA ALA A 19 -7.19 -0.42 -6.48
C ALA A 19 -7.79 -1.66 -5.78
N ALA A 20 -6.96 -2.43 -5.07
CA ALA A 20 -7.39 -3.61 -4.33
C ALA A 20 -8.31 -3.24 -3.14
N VAL A 21 -8.00 -2.15 -2.42
CA VAL A 21 -8.90 -1.66 -1.36
C VAL A 21 -10.20 -1.10 -1.95
N LYS A 22 -10.11 -0.32 -3.03
CA LYS A 22 -11.29 0.30 -3.66
C LYS A 22 -12.23 -0.72 -4.29
N SER A 23 -11.70 -1.80 -4.85
CA SER A 23 -12.48 -2.91 -5.41
C SER A 23 -13.04 -3.86 -4.35
N GLY A 24 -12.56 -3.78 -3.10
CA GLY A 24 -12.96 -4.65 -2.00
C GLY A 24 -12.19 -5.99 -1.94
N GLU A 25 -11.19 -6.19 -2.78
CA GLU A 25 -10.27 -7.34 -2.70
C GLU A 25 -9.48 -7.31 -1.37
N LEU A 26 -9.05 -6.12 -0.96
CA LEU A 26 -8.56 -5.85 0.39
C LEU A 26 -9.64 -5.15 1.21
N ALA A 27 -9.81 -5.59 2.45
CA ALA A 27 -10.72 -4.95 3.40
C ALA A 27 -10.15 -3.62 3.93
N GLY A 28 -8.84 -3.39 3.74
CA GLY A 28 -8.16 -2.14 4.09
C GLY A 28 -6.64 -2.27 3.97
N ALA A 29 -5.98 -1.11 3.97
CA ALA A 29 -4.52 -1.00 3.99
C ALA A 29 -4.08 0.13 4.93
N GLY A 30 -3.00 -0.12 5.69
CA GLY A 30 -2.30 0.89 6.48
C GLY A 30 -0.86 1.04 5.98
N ILE A 31 -0.46 2.26 5.65
CA ILE A 31 0.86 2.56 5.08
C ILE A 31 1.52 3.66 5.92
N ASP A 32 2.66 3.33 6.51
CA ASP A 32 3.50 4.26 7.28
C ASP A 32 4.66 4.80 6.44
N ALA A 33 5.18 3.99 5.50
CA ALA A 33 6.27 4.35 4.60
C ALA A 33 5.77 4.45 3.16
N TRP A 34 6.01 5.60 2.51
CA TRP A 34 5.63 5.90 1.13
C TRP A 34 6.86 6.01 0.24
N THR A 35 6.74 5.62 -1.02
CA THR A 35 7.75 5.91 -2.04
C THR A 35 7.80 7.42 -2.29
N THR A 36 9.01 7.98 -2.29
CA THR A 36 9.27 9.40 -2.56
C THR A 36 9.99 9.56 -3.90
N ALA A 37 10.07 10.79 -4.40
CA ALA A 37 10.68 11.06 -5.71
C ALA A 37 12.19 10.72 -5.79
N ASP A 38 12.83 10.52 -4.65
CA ASP A 38 14.26 10.25 -4.53
C ASP A 38 14.57 8.77 -4.23
N ASP A 39 13.56 7.89 -4.15
CA ASP A 39 13.69 6.45 -3.91
C ASP A 39 13.95 5.61 -5.18
#